data_AF-A0A933CPA3-F1
#
_entry.id   AF-A0A933CPA3-F1
#
_cell.length_a   1.000
_cell.length_b   1.000
_cell.length_c   1.000
_cell.angle_alpha   90.00
_cell.angle_beta   90.00
_cell.angle_gamma   90.00
#
_symmetry.space_group_name_H-M   'P 1'
#
loop_
_entity.id
_entity.type
_entity.pdbx_description
1 polymer ?
#
loop_
_entity_poly.entity_id
_entity_poly.type
_entity_poly.pdbx_seq_one_letter_code
_entity_poly.pdbx_strand_id
1 'polypeptide(L)'
;MKFVIHRALPSAQKTGTDQRGFILVAAIVLLALLSLIGTAAYLLSSTDIKIGGNYRNTQRVLQVAIAGTEHGREVLRTVNATDTTPFTDPTTLNAELAYYAGANLNFEFDAPGSDDLPLASGSAGGISYVAYLSNDAIDMANGTPISDSNNKVQIRSIATSNGSKAVVEITVSLPPPPPIPPPLMIPPPLAMVSMPGNSASFLGGNSNAKTLNGDDQCGDATPLPVIAPTDGGSLGGIQSEINNTKPKTYHTKLPSGQPVDATTHMNEVAKTITPGQINSVMANYGTNLVDAGSLNALIQSVKDFILGNPTKGFIAPGGSTSQTVDLGNNSNLRLVLVEGDFEAKPATSGAGLLVVKGQLTYDGTFNYTGLIMVIGKGAMVRTGGGNGTVSGAIWVANTAGPDGIPGNADDVMGMSILNTSGQGTSNLQYCSSAVNNSIATTTPPPTYQPLAVRSFKHVF
;
A
#
# COMPACT_ATOMS: atom_id res chain seq x y z
N MET A 1 44.61 -47.41 139.24
CA MET A 1 45.21 -48.26 138.18
C MET A 1 44.28 -48.22 136.97
N LYS A 2 44.85 -48.03 135.77
CA LYS A 2 44.30 -47.97 134.41
C LYS A 2 42.90 -48.60 134.16
N PHE A 3 42.10 -47.95 133.30
CA PHE A 3 41.82 -48.47 131.94
C PHE A 3 41.22 -47.38 131.02
N VAL A 4 41.69 -47.37 129.77
CA VAL A 4 41.36 -46.46 128.65
C VAL A 4 40.32 -47.13 127.76
N ILE A 5 39.33 -46.40 127.23
CA ILE A 5 38.59 -46.77 126.01
C ILE A 5 38.31 -45.51 125.15
N HIS A 6 38.76 -45.56 123.89
CA HIS A 6 38.50 -44.59 122.82
C HIS A 6 37.04 -44.63 122.35
N ARG A 7 36.46 -43.47 121.98
CA ARG A 7 35.19 -43.40 121.24
C ARG A 7 35.32 -42.51 120.00
N ALA A 8 34.99 -43.10 118.86
CA ALA A 8 35.09 -42.54 117.51
C ALA A 8 33.99 -41.51 117.19
N LEU A 9 34.33 -40.55 116.32
CA LEU A 9 33.41 -39.58 115.70
C LEU A 9 32.56 -40.25 114.60
N PRO A 10 31.25 -39.92 114.46
CA PRO A 10 30.47 -40.36 113.32
C PRO A 10 30.59 -39.39 112.12
N SER A 11 30.85 -39.98 110.96
CA SER A 11 30.79 -39.40 109.61
C SER A 11 29.33 -39.35 109.13
N ALA A 12 28.89 -38.19 108.62
CA ALA A 12 27.57 -38.01 108.03
C ALA A 12 27.52 -38.52 106.58
N GLN A 13 26.73 -39.57 106.33
CA GLN A 13 26.40 -40.03 104.98
C GLN A 13 25.40 -39.08 104.30
N LYS A 14 25.67 -38.75 103.04
CA LYS A 14 24.82 -37.94 102.14
C LYS A 14 23.86 -38.89 101.40
N THR A 15 22.55 -38.70 101.56
CA THR A 15 21.50 -39.43 100.83
C THR A 15 21.39 -38.93 99.39
N GLY A 16 21.63 -39.80 98.40
CA GLY A 16 21.42 -39.51 96.98
C GLY A 16 19.94 -39.62 96.60
N THR A 17 19.36 -38.52 96.11
CA THR A 17 18.02 -38.47 95.53
C THR A 17 18.02 -38.96 94.07
N ASP A 18 16.92 -39.57 93.68
CA ASP A 18 16.71 -40.28 92.41
C ASP A 18 16.64 -39.33 91.19
N GLN A 19 17.75 -39.16 90.47
CA GLN A 19 17.90 -38.21 89.34
C GLN A 19 17.52 -38.79 87.96
N ARG A 20 17.01 -40.03 87.89
CA ARG A 20 16.85 -40.74 86.62
C ARG A 20 15.63 -40.30 85.78
N GLY A 21 14.63 -39.64 86.37
CA GLY A 21 13.41 -39.19 85.65
C GLY A 21 13.50 -37.79 85.01
N PHE A 22 14.32 -36.89 85.57
CA PHE A 22 14.37 -35.48 85.15
C PHE A 22 15.01 -35.30 83.77
N ILE A 23 16.01 -36.12 83.44
CA ILE A 23 16.69 -36.10 82.13
C ILE A 23 15.70 -36.45 81.01
N LEU A 24 14.79 -37.40 81.25
CA LEU A 24 13.78 -37.79 80.28
C LEU A 24 12.79 -36.64 80.00
N VAL A 25 12.31 -35.96 81.05
CA VAL A 25 11.41 -34.82 80.91
C VAL A 25 12.09 -33.66 80.18
N ALA A 26 13.34 -33.33 80.53
CA ALA A 26 14.12 -32.30 79.85
C ALA A 26 14.35 -32.64 78.36
N ALA A 27 14.65 -33.91 78.05
CA ALA A 27 14.81 -34.37 76.67
C ALA A 27 13.51 -34.28 75.86
N ILE A 28 12.36 -34.66 76.45
CA ILE A 28 11.05 -34.57 75.78
C ILE A 28 10.65 -33.11 75.55
N VAL A 29 10.86 -32.22 76.53
CA VAL A 29 10.58 -30.79 76.37
C VAL A 29 11.46 -30.16 75.30
N LEU A 30 12.76 -30.51 75.26
CA LEU A 30 13.68 -30.05 74.21
C LEU A 30 13.24 -30.54 72.82
N LEU A 31 12.90 -31.83 72.70
CA LEU A 31 12.41 -32.41 71.44
C LEU A 31 11.09 -31.76 70.99
N ALA A 32 10.16 -31.50 71.92
CA ALA A 32 8.92 -30.79 71.64
C ALA A 32 9.19 -29.38 71.13
N LEU A 33 10.08 -28.62 71.77
CA LEU A 33 10.51 -27.29 71.33
C LEU A 33 11.15 -27.31 69.94
N LEU A 34 12.08 -28.24 69.70
CA LEU A 34 12.72 -28.42 68.39
C LEU A 34 11.71 -28.78 67.29
N SER A 35 10.75 -29.64 67.60
CA SER A 35 9.69 -30.02 66.65
C SER A 35 8.78 -28.84 66.30
N LEU A 36 8.44 -28.00 67.28
CA LEU A 36 7.63 -26.80 67.08
C LEU A 36 8.36 -25.79 66.19
N ILE A 37 9.63 -25.52 66.49
CA ILE A 37 10.48 -24.61 65.71
C ILE A 37 10.67 -25.13 64.29
N GLY A 38 10.96 -26.43 64.13
CA GLY A 38 11.12 -27.07 62.82
C GLY A 38 9.85 -26.99 61.97
N THR A 39 8.68 -27.22 62.58
CA THR A 39 7.39 -27.11 61.88
C THR A 39 7.07 -25.67 61.48
N ALA A 40 7.32 -24.71 62.37
CA ALA A 40 7.12 -23.29 62.07
C ALA A 40 8.04 -22.81 60.92
N ALA A 41 9.32 -23.19 60.96
CA ALA A 41 10.27 -22.87 59.89
C ALA A 41 9.88 -23.51 58.55
N TYR A 42 9.39 -24.75 58.56
CA TYR A 42 8.87 -25.43 57.37
C TYR A 42 7.65 -24.71 56.79
N LEU A 43 6.67 -24.34 57.63
CA LEU A 43 5.47 -23.64 57.19
C LEU A 43 5.81 -22.28 56.58
N LEU A 44 6.68 -21.51 57.22
CA LEU A 44 7.16 -20.23 56.71
C LEU A 44 7.84 -20.40 55.34
N SER A 45 8.79 -21.31 55.24
CA SER A 45 9.51 -21.60 53.99
C SER A 45 8.57 -22.07 52.87
N SER A 46 7.64 -22.97 53.17
CA SER A 46 6.66 -23.46 52.18
C SER A 46 5.72 -22.35 51.69
N THR A 47 5.38 -21.40 52.57
CA THR A 47 4.55 -20.25 52.23
C THR A 47 5.30 -19.28 51.34
N ASP A 48 6.56 -18.96 51.67
CA ASP A 48 7.42 -18.10 50.85
C ASP A 48 7.65 -18.67 49.45
N ILE A 49 7.84 -19.99 49.33
CA ILE A 49 7.98 -20.66 48.02
C ILE A 49 6.69 -20.54 47.21
N LYS A 50 5.52 -20.71 47.82
CA LYS A 50 4.21 -20.56 47.14
C LYS A 50 3.95 -19.12 46.72
N ILE A 51 4.23 -18.15 47.59
CA ILE A 51 4.10 -16.72 47.27
C ILE A 51 5.05 -16.34 46.13
N GLY A 52 6.32 -16.75 46.21
CA GLY A 52 7.31 -16.47 45.17
C GLY A 52 7.03 -17.20 43.84
N GLY A 53 6.45 -18.39 43.89
CA GLY A 53 5.94 -19.11 42.73
C GLY A 53 4.80 -18.38 42.04
N ASN A 54 3.78 -17.99 42.80
CA ASN A 54 2.63 -17.24 42.30
C ASN A 54 3.05 -15.89 41.74
N TYR A 55 3.90 -15.14 42.45
CA TYR A 55 4.42 -13.86 41.99
C TYR A 55 5.14 -13.97 40.65
N ARG A 56 6.05 -14.95 40.51
CA ARG A 56 6.75 -15.20 39.24
C ARG A 56 5.80 -15.61 38.11
N ASN A 57 4.79 -16.44 38.40
CA ASN A 57 3.80 -16.84 37.39
C ASN A 57 3.00 -15.61 36.91
N THR A 58 2.47 -14.80 37.83
CA THR A 58 1.74 -13.57 37.50
C THR A 58 2.59 -12.61 36.66
N GLN A 59 3.88 -12.42 37.00
CA GLN A 59 4.77 -11.58 36.22
C GLN A 59 5.00 -12.13 34.80
N ARG A 60 5.15 -13.45 34.64
CA ARG A 60 5.26 -14.06 33.30
C ARG A 60 3.99 -13.88 32.48
N VAL A 61 2.81 -14.07 33.10
CA VAL A 61 1.51 -13.89 32.42
C VAL A 61 1.32 -12.44 31.98
N LEU A 62 1.71 -11.48 32.82
CA LEU A 62 1.70 -10.05 32.47
C LEU A 62 2.56 -9.76 31.23
N GLN A 63 3.80 -10.25 31.18
CA GLN A 63 4.67 -10.04 30.02
C GLN A 63 4.09 -10.62 28.72
N VAL A 64 3.42 -11.78 28.82
CA VAL A 64 2.75 -12.37 27.65
C VAL A 64 1.49 -11.58 27.26
N ALA A 65 0.76 -10.99 28.21
CA ALA A 65 -0.33 -10.07 27.89
C ALA A 65 0.18 -8.83 27.13
N ILE A 66 1.30 -8.23 27.55
CA ILE A 66 1.96 -7.11 26.85
C ILE A 66 2.38 -7.52 25.43
N ALA A 67 2.98 -8.69 25.27
CA ALA A 67 3.32 -9.21 23.95
C ALA A 67 2.08 -9.39 23.06
N GLY A 68 0.95 -9.80 23.65
CA GLY A 68 -0.32 -9.91 22.94
C GLY A 68 -0.88 -8.56 22.47
N THR A 69 -0.73 -7.49 23.27
CA THR A 69 -1.11 -6.14 22.80
C THR A 69 -0.25 -5.67 21.63
N GLU A 70 1.04 -6.00 21.63
CA GLU A 70 1.94 -5.65 20.52
C GLU A 70 1.64 -6.46 19.25
N HIS A 71 1.34 -7.75 19.38
CA HIS A 71 0.91 -8.56 18.25
C HIS A 71 -0.42 -8.04 17.67
N GLY A 72 -1.41 -7.74 18.52
CA GLY A 72 -2.67 -7.13 18.08
C GLY A 72 -2.45 -5.81 17.36
N ARG A 73 -1.55 -4.95 17.87
CA ARG A 73 -1.21 -3.67 17.24
C ARG A 73 -0.65 -3.83 15.82
N GLU A 74 0.22 -4.81 15.62
CA GLU A 74 0.81 -5.09 14.30
C GLU A 74 -0.20 -5.70 13.32
N VAL A 75 -1.09 -6.58 13.80
CA VAL A 75 -2.20 -7.11 12.99
C VAL A 75 -3.11 -5.96 12.57
N LEU A 76 -3.49 -5.09 13.50
CA LEU A 76 -4.34 -3.93 13.20
C LEU A 76 -3.70 -2.98 12.18
N ARG A 77 -2.40 -2.70 12.32
CA ARG A 77 -1.63 -1.91 11.34
C ARG A 77 -1.66 -2.56 9.95
N THR A 78 -1.52 -3.88 9.88
CA THR A 78 -1.46 -4.62 8.63
C THR A 78 -2.82 -4.60 7.92
N VAL A 79 -3.91 -4.90 8.64
CA VAL A 79 -5.26 -4.92 8.04
C VAL A 79 -5.71 -3.53 7.59
N ASN A 80 -5.42 -2.49 8.39
CA ASN A 80 -5.73 -1.12 8.03
C ASN A 80 -4.92 -0.65 6.81
N ALA A 81 -3.68 -1.10 6.64
CA ALA A 81 -2.86 -0.73 5.49
C ALA A 81 -3.26 -1.44 4.18
N THR A 82 -4.11 -2.48 4.24
CA THR A 82 -4.59 -3.22 3.06
C THR A 82 -5.95 -2.72 2.61
N ASP A 83 -6.04 -2.28 1.35
CA ASP A 83 -7.32 -2.01 0.66
C ASP A 83 -7.92 -3.34 0.16
N THR A 84 -8.42 -4.14 1.09
CA THR A 84 -9.03 -5.44 0.83
C THR A 84 -10.31 -5.58 1.62
N THR A 85 -11.42 -5.93 0.95
CA THR A 85 -12.71 -6.13 1.62
C THR A 85 -12.58 -7.12 2.79
N PRO A 86 -13.08 -6.79 4.00
CA PRO A 86 -13.97 -5.67 4.33
C PRO A 86 -13.27 -4.34 4.70
N PHE A 87 -11.93 -4.29 4.70
CA PHE A 87 -11.12 -3.13 5.10
C PHE A 87 -10.78 -2.28 3.86
N THR A 88 -11.65 -1.32 3.53
CA THR A 88 -11.54 -0.52 2.29
C THR A 88 -11.19 0.95 2.53
N ASP A 89 -11.14 1.38 3.80
CA ASP A 89 -10.84 2.77 4.14
C ASP A 89 -9.73 2.83 5.21
N PRO A 90 -8.49 3.05 4.79
CA PRO A 90 -7.37 3.10 5.71
C PRO A 90 -7.27 4.46 6.44
N THR A 91 -8.23 5.39 6.27
CA THR A 91 -8.26 6.69 6.96
C THR A 91 -9.06 6.67 8.26
N THR A 92 -9.79 5.58 8.53
CA THR A 92 -10.59 5.35 9.73
C THR A 92 -10.35 3.93 10.26
N LEU A 93 -10.91 3.60 11.44
CA LEU A 93 -10.89 2.25 12.01
C LEU A 93 -12.30 1.61 12.08
N ASN A 94 -13.28 2.21 11.40
CA ASN A 94 -14.69 1.82 11.53
C ASN A 94 -14.96 0.42 10.98
N ALA A 95 -14.32 0.06 9.86
CA ALA A 95 -14.49 -1.25 9.25
C ALA A 95 -13.88 -2.35 10.13
N GLU A 96 -12.71 -2.10 10.72
CA GLU A 96 -12.04 -2.99 11.65
C GLU A 96 -12.86 -3.16 12.94
N LEU A 97 -13.36 -2.07 13.52
CA LEU A 97 -14.21 -2.12 14.69
C LEU A 97 -15.47 -2.96 14.43
N ALA A 98 -16.17 -2.72 13.32
CA ALA A 98 -17.35 -3.49 12.95
C ALA A 98 -17.04 -4.97 12.70
N TYR A 99 -15.91 -5.27 12.07
CA TYR A 99 -15.51 -6.65 11.81
C TYR A 99 -15.19 -7.42 13.10
N TYR A 100 -14.39 -6.83 13.99
CA TYR A 100 -13.96 -7.50 15.23
C TYR A 100 -15.01 -7.50 16.33
N ALA A 101 -16.01 -6.61 16.29
CA ALA A 101 -17.18 -6.65 17.17
C ALA A 101 -18.13 -7.83 16.89
N GLY A 102 -17.94 -8.57 15.80
CA GLY A 102 -18.82 -9.68 15.46
C GLY A 102 -20.20 -9.23 14.96
N ALA A 103 -21.18 -10.12 15.04
CA ALA A 103 -22.51 -9.93 14.45
C ALA A 103 -23.39 -8.97 15.27
N ASN A 104 -23.19 -8.88 16.58
CA ASN A 104 -23.99 -8.01 17.46
C ASN A 104 -23.51 -6.54 17.45
N LEU A 105 -22.33 -6.26 16.85
CA LEU A 105 -21.70 -4.95 16.75
C LEU A 105 -21.42 -4.29 18.11
N ASN A 106 -21.19 -5.09 19.15
CA ASN A 106 -20.85 -4.68 20.49
C ASN A 106 -19.56 -5.38 20.93
N PHE A 107 -18.94 -4.88 22.00
CA PHE A 107 -17.70 -5.45 22.52
C PHE A 107 -17.93 -6.08 23.90
N GLU A 108 -18.03 -7.41 23.92
CA GLU A 108 -18.22 -8.21 25.12
C GLU A 108 -16.94 -8.91 25.59
N PHE A 109 -15.87 -8.89 24.78
CA PHE A 109 -14.56 -9.47 25.07
C PHE A 109 -14.61 -10.97 25.41
N ASP A 110 -14.13 -11.37 26.60
CA ASP A 110 -14.11 -12.77 27.07
C ASP A 110 -15.39 -13.19 27.82
N ALA A 111 -16.47 -12.42 27.70
CA ALA A 111 -17.73 -12.77 28.33
C ALA A 111 -18.34 -14.05 27.71
N PRO A 112 -19.00 -14.90 28.52
CA PRO A 112 -19.69 -16.07 28.00
C PRO A 112 -20.74 -15.70 26.94
N GLY A 113 -20.59 -16.25 25.73
CA GLY A 113 -21.50 -15.98 24.62
C GLY A 113 -21.16 -14.75 23.78
N SER A 114 -19.98 -14.15 23.97
CA SER A 114 -19.47 -13.13 23.04
C SER A 114 -19.26 -13.71 21.65
N ASP A 115 -19.49 -12.87 20.65
CA ASP A 115 -19.20 -13.09 19.23
C ASP A 115 -18.02 -12.22 18.74
N ASP A 116 -17.38 -11.47 19.63
CA ASP A 116 -16.13 -10.75 19.40
C ASP A 116 -15.09 -11.68 18.74
N LEU A 117 -14.59 -11.26 17.59
CA LEU A 117 -13.51 -11.96 16.92
C LEU A 117 -12.16 -11.52 17.52
N PRO A 118 -11.24 -12.46 17.79
CA PRO A 118 -9.92 -12.11 18.28
C PRO A 118 -9.13 -11.36 17.20
N LEU A 119 -8.61 -10.18 17.56
CA LEU A 119 -7.67 -9.43 16.72
C LEU A 119 -6.37 -10.20 16.55
N ALA A 120 -5.89 -10.83 17.62
CA ALA A 120 -4.74 -11.73 17.58
C ALA A 120 -4.83 -12.76 18.72
N SER A 121 -4.24 -13.94 18.52
CA SER A 121 -4.09 -14.94 19.58
C SER A 121 -2.80 -15.73 19.43
N GLY A 122 -2.33 -16.34 20.51
CA GLY A 122 -1.11 -17.14 20.48
C GLY A 122 -0.68 -17.65 21.85
N SER A 123 0.52 -18.23 21.90
CA SER A 123 1.13 -18.63 23.17
C SER A 123 2.63 -18.32 23.19
N ALA A 124 3.15 -18.02 24.38
CA ALA A 124 4.57 -17.80 24.62
C ALA A 124 4.98 -18.42 25.95
N GLY A 125 5.98 -19.32 25.93
CA GLY A 125 6.49 -19.97 27.14
C GLY A 125 5.44 -20.77 27.92
N GLY A 126 4.44 -21.35 27.23
CA GLY A 126 3.33 -22.12 27.83
C GLY A 126 2.16 -21.29 28.35
N ILE A 127 2.17 -19.97 28.13
CA ILE A 127 1.11 -19.04 28.52
C ILE A 127 0.36 -18.63 27.25
N SER A 128 -0.97 -18.73 27.25
CA SER A 128 -1.79 -18.34 26.11
C SER A 128 -2.30 -16.92 26.26
N TYR A 129 -2.45 -16.20 25.16
CA TYR A 129 -3.10 -14.88 25.13
C TYR A 129 -4.09 -14.76 23.98
N VAL A 130 -5.07 -13.88 24.18
CA VAL A 130 -5.98 -13.39 23.14
C VAL A 130 -6.08 -11.88 23.25
N ALA A 131 -5.91 -11.18 22.15
CA ALA A 131 -6.07 -9.74 22.03
C ALA A 131 -7.36 -9.41 21.26
N TYR A 132 -8.15 -8.50 21.81
CA TYR A 132 -9.39 -8.00 21.25
C TYR A 132 -9.26 -6.52 20.91
N LEU A 133 -9.97 -6.09 19.87
CA LEU A 133 -10.13 -4.69 19.49
C LEU A 133 -11.41 -4.15 20.14
N SER A 134 -11.40 -2.89 20.59
CA SER A 134 -12.62 -2.15 20.90
C SER A 134 -12.43 -0.66 20.62
N ASN A 135 -13.51 0.10 20.62
CA ASN A 135 -13.41 1.56 20.49
C ASN A 135 -12.88 2.21 21.78
N ASP A 136 -12.47 3.48 21.70
CA ASP A 136 -12.00 4.20 22.87
C ASP A 136 -13.12 4.53 23.86
N ALA A 137 -12.72 4.90 25.09
CA ALA A 137 -13.67 5.15 26.17
C ALA A 137 -14.59 6.35 25.90
N ILE A 138 -14.19 7.28 25.01
CA ILE A 138 -14.98 8.46 24.66
C ILE A 138 -16.14 8.06 23.76
N ASP A 139 -15.84 7.32 22.69
CA ASP A 139 -16.85 6.92 21.71
C ASP A 139 -17.76 5.81 22.26
N MET A 140 -17.23 4.91 23.09
CA MET A 140 -18.06 3.95 23.82
C MET A 140 -19.05 4.64 24.78
N ALA A 141 -18.66 5.73 25.43
CA ALA A 141 -19.56 6.49 26.31
C ALA A 141 -20.66 7.25 25.53
N ASN A 142 -20.43 7.55 24.25
CA ASN A 142 -21.38 8.19 23.36
C ASN A 142 -22.32 7.20 22.64
N GLY A 143 -22.19 5.89 22.91
CA GLY A 143 -23.04 4.86 22.31
C GLY A 143 -22.67 4.50 20.87
N THR A 144 -21.45 4.79 20.43
CA THR A 144 -20.94 4.48 19.09
C THR A 144 -19.83 3.43 19.15
N PRO A 145 -20.15 2.15 19.44
CA PRO A 145 -19.13 1.12 19.63
C PRO A 145 -18.32 0.87 18.35
N ILE A 146 -18.90 0.97 17.16
CA ILE A 146 -18.19 0.68 15.90
C ILE A 146 -17.82 1.91 15.07
N SER A 147 -18.11 3.11 15.56
CA SER A 147 -17.78 4.37 14.88
C SER A 147 -16.78 5.15 15.73
N ASP A 148 -15.57 5.29 15.22
CA ASP A 148 -14.48 6.05 15.81
C ASP A 148 -14.53 7.50 15.29
N SER A 149 -14.69 8.44 16.21
CA SER A 149 -14.77 9.87 15.88
C SER A 149 -13.42 10.58 15.96
N ASN A 150 -12.42 9.92 16.54
CA ASN A 150 -11.19 10.57 16.98
C ASN A 150 -9.91 9.80 16.61
N ASN A 151 -10.04 8.73 15.83
CA ASN A 151 -8.97 7.89 15.32
C ASN A 151 -8.18 7.19 16.44
N LYS A 152 -8.87 6.81 17.52
CA LYS A 152 -8.28 6.05 18.64
C LYS A 152 -9.15 4.85 18.96
N VAL A 153 -8.47 3.73 19.18
CA VAL A 153 -9.10 2.47 19.59
C VAL A 153 -8.31 1.85 20.73
N GLN A 154 -8.90 0.87 21.39
CA GLN A 154 -8.28 0.11 22.46
C GLN A 154 -7.99 -1.32 22.03
N ILE A 155 -6.82 -1.81 22.42
CA ILE A 155 -6.45 -3.22 22.28
C ILE A 155 -6.34 -3.80 23.68
N ARG A 156 -7.16 -4.81 23.97
CA ARG A 156 -7.19 -5.52 25.24
C ARG A 156 -6.66 -6.93 25.05
N SER A 157 -5.52 -7.23 25.66
CA SER A 157 -4.91 -8.56 25.69
C SER A 157 -5.15 -9.25 27.02
N ILE A 158 -5.65 -10.48 26.96
CA ILE A 158 -5.93 -11.33 28.11
C ILE A 158 -5.01 -12.54 28.02
N ALA A 159 -4.08 -12.67 28.97
CA ALA A 159 -3.21 -13.83 29.07
C ALA A 159 -3.59 -14.72 30.26
N THR A 160 -3.51 -16.04 30.08
CA THR A 160 -3.86 -17.03 31.11
C THR A 160 -2.82 -18.15 31.20
N SER A 161 -2.54 -18.59 32.43
CA SER A 161 -1.65 -19.72 32.72
C SER A 161 -2.00 -20.31 34.10
N ASN A 162 -2.41 -21.58 34.14
CA ASN A 162 -2.58 -22.40 35.36
C ASN A 162 -2.98 -21.62 36.62
N GLY A 163 -4.15 -20.98 36.59
CA GLY A 163 -4.72 -20.25 37.74
C GLY A 163 -4.30 -18.78 37.87
N SER A 164 -3.46 -18.26 36.97
CA SER A 164 -3.13 -16.83 36.85
C SER A 164 -3.70 -16.24 35.57
N LYS A 165 -4.22 -15.01 35.68
CA LYS A 165 -4.73 -14.18 34.57
C LYS A 165 -4.05 -12.81 34.65
N ALA A 166 -3.72 -12.23 33.52
CA ALA A 166 -3.32 -10.82 33.43
C ALA A 166 -4.03 -10.18 32.24
N VAL A 167 -4.47 -8.93 32.40
CA VAL A 167 -5.16 -8.18 31.35
C VAL A 167 -4.43 -6.85 31.14
N VAL A 168 -4.01 -6.60 29.90
CA VAL A 168 -3.33 -5.37 29.49
C VAL A 168 -4.18 -4.68 28.43
N GLU A 169 -4.34 -3.37 28.60
CA GLU A 169 -5.12 -2.52 27.72
C GLU A 169 -4.21 -1.38 27.24
N ILE A 170 -4.13 -1.20 25.92
CA ILE A 170 -3.43 -0.06 25.31
C ILE A 170 -4.42 0.73 24.47
N THR A 171 -4.35 2.06 24.53
CA THR A 171 -5.00 2.91 23.53
C THR A 171 -4.00 3.17 22.42
N VAL A 172 -4.39 2.88 21.18
CA VAL A 172 -3.61 3.17 19.98
C VAL A 172 -4.34 4.20 19.14
N SER A 173 -3.60 5.06 18.44
CA SER A 173 -4.19 6.01 17.50
C SER A 173 -3.66 5.79 16.10
N LEU A 174 -4.52 5.92 15.09
CA LEU A 174 -4.09 6.15 13.73
C LEU A 174 -3.25 7.44 13.71
N PRO A 175 -1.97 7.39 13.29
CA PRO A 175 -1.25 8.61 12.99
C PRO A 175 -1.96 9.33 11.85
N PRO A 176 -1.94 10.68 11.79
CA PRO A 176 -2.38 11.36 10.58
C PRO A 176 -1.62 10.76 9.39
N PRO A 177 -2.29 10.50 8.25
CA PRO A 177 -1.61 9.99 7.07
C PRO A 177 -0.41 10.89 6.81
N PRO A 178 0.79 10.34 6.51
CA PRO A 178 1.87 11.20 6.04
C PRO A 178 1.35 11.96 4.81
N PRO A 179 1.88 13.16 4.53
CA PRO A 179 1.56 13.85 3.29
C PRO A 179 1.73 12.87 2.14
N ILE A 180 0.65 12.60 1.40
CA ILE A 180 0.72 11.75 0.21
C ILE A 180 1.79 12.38 -0.68
N PRO A 181 2.88 11.68 -1.02
CA PRO A 181 3.83 12.21 -1.99
C PRO A 181 3.04 12.66 -3.23
N PRO A 182 3.32 13.85 -3.78
CA PRO A 182 2.53 14.34 -4.91
C PRO A 182 2.55 13.28 -6.02
N PRO A 183 1.43 13.10 -6.75
CA PRO A 183 1.42 12.23 -7.91
C PRO A 183 2.53 12.62 -8.88
N LEU A 184 2.96 11.69 -9.72
CA LEU A 184 3.88 12.04 -10.80
C LEU A 184 3.27 13.17 -11.63
N MET A 185 4.09 14.19 -11.89
CA MET A 185 3.69 15.34 -12.70
C MET A 185 3.72 14.95 -14.18
N ILE A 186 2.78 14.10 -14.59
CA ILE A 186 2.57 13.76 -15.99
C ILE A 186 1.87 14.96 -16.66
N PRO A 187 2.46 15.58 -17.69
CA PRO A 187 1.81 16.73 -18.30
C PRO A 187 0.57 16.32 -19.09
N PRO A 188 -0.45 17.20 -19.16
CA PRO A 188 -1.67 16.92 -19.89
C PRO A 188 -1.38 16.84 -21.40
N PRO A 189 -2.15 16.05 -22.15
CA PRO A 189 -2.03 16.00 -23.60
C PRO A 189 -2.40 17.35 -24.23
N LEU A 190 -1.65 17.76 -25.25
CA LEU A 190 -1.91 18.98 -26.02
C LEU A 190 -2.70 18.70 -27.32
N ALA A 191 -2.91 17.42 -27.62
CA ALA A 191 -3.63 16.85 -28.74
C ALA A 191 -4.08 15.42 -28.38
N MET A 192 -5.03 14.84 -29.12
CA MET A 192 -5.27 13.39 -29.05
C MET A 192 -3.97 12.61 -29.32
N VAL A 193 -3.18 13.07 -30.30
CA VAL A 193 -1.81 12.61 -30.55
C VAL A 193 -0.85 13.79 -30.50
N SER A 194 -0.01 13.83 -29.47
CA SER A 194 1.10 14.79 -29.35
C SER A 194 2.38 14.17 -29.91
N MET A 195 3.00 14.82 -30.89
CA MET A 195 4.20 14.32 -31.57
C MET A 195 5.38 15.31 -31.43
N PRO A 196 5.92 15.49 -30.21
CA PRO A 196 7.05 16.38 -30.03
C PRO A 196 8.32 15.85 -30.72
N GLY A 197 9.17 16.78 -31.15
CA GLY A 197 10.42 16.51 -31.84
C GLY A 197 10.51 17.20 -33.20
N ASN A 198 11.45 16.74 -34.02
CA ASN A 198 11.62 17.23 -35.38
C ASN A 198 11.16 16.16 -36.38
N SER A 199 10.64 16.59 -37.53
CA SER A 199 10.30 15.69 -38.64
C SER A 199 9.29 14.58 -38.29
N ALA A 200 8.31 14.87 -37.44
CA ALA A 200 7.26 13.91 -37.07
C ALA A 200 6.55 13.36 -38.33
N SER A 201 6.44 12.02 -38.39
CA SER A 201 5.84 11.28 -39.49
C SER A 201 4.52 10.64 -39.05
N PHE A 202 3.44 11.02 -39.72
CA PHE A 202 2.12 10.45 -39.50
C PHE A 202 1.65 9.70 -40.75
N LEU A 203 1.09 8.50 -40.56
CA LEU A 203 0.39 7.75 -41.60
C LEU A 203 -1.02 7.42 -41.13
N GLY A 204 -2.00 8.03 -41.79
CA GLY A 204 -3.41 7.98 -41.41
C GLY A 204 -4.17 6.77 -41.96
N GLY A 205 -3.69 6.20 -43.05
CA GLY A 205 -4.32 5.07 -43.73
C GLY A 205 -5.60 5.42 -44.50
N ASN A 206 -5.96 4.56 -45.46
CA ASN A 206 -7.01 4.88 -46.42
C ASN A 206 -8.42 4.41 -46.06
N SER A 207 -8.64 3.89 -44.85
CA SER A 207 -9.98 3.52 -44.39
C SER A 207 -10.87 4.75 -44.28
N ASN A 208 -12.08 4.66 -44.83
CA ASN A 208 -13.15 5.65 -44.71
C ASN A 208 -14.06 5.42 -43.50
N ALA A 209 -13.83 4.33 -42.76
CA ALA A 209 -14.65 3.92 -41.61
C ALA A 209 -13.91 4.02 -40.27
N LYS A 210 -12.64 4.43 -40.28
CA LYS A 210 -11.90 4.83 -39.08
C LYS A 210 -12.40 6.20 -38.60
N THR A 211 -12.26 6.50 -37.31
CA THR A 211 -12.42 7.86 -36.78
C THR A 211 -11.25 8.24 -35.89
N LEU A 212 -10.73 9.44 -36.07
CA LEU A 212 -9.74 10.06 -35.21
C LEU A 212 -10.34 11.34 -34.62
N ASN A 213 -10.66 11.34 -33.32
CA ASN A 213 -11.42 12.40 -32.66
C ASN A 213 -10.57 13.18 -31.66
N GLY A 214 -10.42 14.47 -31.86
CA GLY A 214 -9.74 15.38 -30.94
C GLY A 214 -10.66 15.98 -29.87
N ASP A 215 -11.98 15.94 -30.07
CA ASP A 215 -12.94 16.33 -29.05
C ASP A 215 -13.17 15.21 -28.02
N ASP A 216 -13.52 15.60 -26.80
CA ASP A 216 -13.70 14.67 -25.69
C ASP A 216 -14.91 13.74 -25.92
N GLN A 217 -14.65 12.43 -26.05
CA GLN A 217 -15.68 11.41 -26.29
C GLN A 217 -16.28 10.83 -25.00
N CYS A 218 -15.81 11.25 -23.83
CA CYS A 218 -16.20 10.66 -22.55
C CYS A 218 -16.38 11.69 -21.43
N GLY A 219 -16.50 12.96 -21.80
CA GLY A 219 -16.63 14.09 -20.90
C GLY A 219 -16.86 15.39 -21.68
N ASP A 220 -16.71 16.51 -20.97
CA ASP A 220 -16.94 17.86 -21.50
C ASP A 220 -15.64 18.70 -21.52
N ALA A 221 -14.47 18.06 -21.60
CA ALA A 221 -13.21 18.78 -21.65
C ALA A 221 -13.06 19.58 -22.96
N THR A 222 -12.25 20.64 -22.90
CA THR A 222 -11.94 21.47 -24.06
C THR A 222 -11.46 20.60 -25.23
N PRO A 223 -12.05 20.75 -26.43
CA PRO A 223 -11.62 20.02 -27.61
C PRO A 223 -10.14 20.25 -27.91
N LEU A 224 -9.44 19.18 -28.24
CA LEU A 224 -8.05 19.20 -28.65
C LEU A 224 -7.93 19.01 -30.18
N PRO A 225 -6.81 19.41 -30.80
CA PRO A 225 -6.50 18.93 -32.13
C PRO A 225 -6.32 17.41 -32.11
N VAL A 226 -6.59 16.78 -33.25
CA VAL A 226 -6.37 15.34 -33.43
C VAL A 226 -4.87 15.04 -33.36
N ILE A 227 -4.04 15.85 -34.03
CA ILE A 227 -2.59 15.65 -34.08
C ILE A 227 -1.89 16.99 -33.90
N ALA A 228 -0.85 17.03 -33.06
CA ALA A 228 -0.02 18.21 -32.92
C ALA A 228 1.47 17.88 -32.89
N PRO A 229 2.23 18.21 -33.97
CA PRO A 229 3.69 18.21 -33.94
C PRO A 229 4.23 19.50 -33.30
N THR A 230 5.54 19.58 -33.04
CA THR A 230 6.18 20.81 -32.50
C THR A 230 6.75 21.75 -33.55
N ASP A 231 6.87 21.33 -34.81
CA ASP A 231 7.41 22.17 -35.88
C ASP A 231 6.49 22.25 -37.12
N GLY A 232 6.62 23.34 -37.87
CA GLY A 232 5.78 23.62 -39.03
C GLY A 232 6.05 22.73 -40.25
N GLY A 233 7.26 22.18 -40.39
CA GLY A 233 7.59 21.26 -41.49
C GLY A 233 6.83 19.94 -41.34
N SER A 234 6.88 19.38 -40.12
CA SER A 234 6.08 18.23 -39.72
C SER A 234 4.58 18.48 -39.89
N LEU A 235 4.09 19.67 -39.48
CA LEU A 235 2.68 20.03 -39.66
C LEU A 235 2.27 19.98 -41.14
N GLY A 236 3.06 20.55 -42.04
CA GLY A 236 2.76 20.52 -43.48
C GLY A 236 2.69 19.10 -44.05
N GLY A 237 3.62 18.22 -43.64
CA GLY A 237 3.59 16.79 -44.01
C GLY A 237 2.35 16.07 -43.49
N ILE A 238 1.99 16.29 -42.22
CA ILE A 238 0.81 15.70 -41.58
C ILE A 238 -0.48 16.16 -42.26
N GLN A 239 -0.63 17.45 -42.54
CA GLN A 239 -1.80 17.99 -43.23
C GLN A 239 -1.93 17.44 -44.66
N SER A 240 -0.81 17.27 -45.37
CA SER A 240 -0.79 16.63 -46.68
C SER A 240 -1.23 15.17 -46.62
N GLU A 241 -0.72 14.40 -45.66
CA GLU A 241 -1.16 13.01 -45.42
C GLU A 241 -2.67 12.97 -45.16
N ILE A 242 -3.18 13.76 -44.20
CA ILE A 242 -4.61 13.78 -43.85
C ILE A 242 -5.50 14.07 -45.07
N ASN A 243 -5.11 15.05 -45.90
CA ASN A 243 -5.82 15.38 -47.14
C ASN A 243 -5.89 14.20 -48.12
N ASN A 244 -4.83 13.38 -48.16
CA ASN A 244 -4.74 12.22 -49.03
C ASN A 244 -5.37 10.95 -48.41
N THR A 245 -5.53 10.89 -47.09
CA THR A 245 -5.97 9.69 -46.35
C THR A 245 -7.33 9.80 -45.68
N LYS A 246 -8.33 10.20 -46.48
CA LYS A 246 -9.74 10.34 -46.06
C LYS A 246 -9.92 11.45 -45.00
N PRO A 247 -9.80 12.74 -45.37
CA PRO A 247 -9.85 13.87 -44.43
C PRO A 247 -11.15 13.95 -43.60
N LYS A 248 -12.26 13.40 -44.10
CA LYS A 248 -13.54 13.32 -43.35
C LYS A 248 -13.49 12.40 -42.13
N THR A 249 -12.45 11.60 -41.91
CA THR A 249 -12.34 10.71 -40.74
C THR A 249 -11.67 11.35 -39.54
N TYR A 250 -11.29 12.63 -39.64
CA TYR A 250 -10.58 13.37 -38.60
C TYR A 250 -11.49 14.46 -38.10
N HIS A 251 -11.89 14.38 -36.83
CA HIS A 251 -12.90 15.24 -36.24
C HIS A 251 -12.37 15.97 -35.01
N THR A 252 -12.89 17.17 -34.79
CA THR A 252 -12.77 17.88 -33.51
C THR A 252 -13.93 18.87 -33.40
N LYS A 253 -13.91 19.73 -32.40
CA LYS A 253 -14.86 20.84 -32.24
C LYS A 253 -14.11 22.17 -32.16
N LEU A 254 -14.72 23.21 -32.71
CA LEU A 254 -14.28 24.59 -32.44
C LEU A 254 -14.49 24.92 -30.96
N PRO A 255 -13.83 25.98 -30.43
CA PRO A 255 -14.13 26.47 -29.08
C PRO A 255 -15.61 26.85 -28.86
N SER A 256 -16.35 27.13 -29.94
CA SER A 256 -17.80 27.34 -29.92
C SER A 256 -18.64 26.06 -29.74
N GLY A 257 -18.01 24.88 -29.70
CA GLY A 257 -18.66 23.57 -29.64
C GLY A 257 -19.09 23.01 -31.01
N GLN A 258 -18.92 23.76 -32.10
CA GLN A 258 -19.29 23.30 -33.44
C GLN A 258 -18.40 22.11 -33.88
N PRO A 259 -18.97 20.95 -34.26
CA PRO A 259 -18.22 19.84 -34.83
C PRO A 259 -17.65 20.23 -36.20
N VAL A 260 -16.38 19.88 -36.42
CA VAL A 260 -15.63 20.15 -37.65
C VAL A 260 -14.78 18.95 -38.03
N ASP A 261 -14.36 18.90 -39.28
CA ASP A 261 -13.46 17.87 -39.81
C ASP A 261 -12.32 18.47 -40.63
N ALA A 262 -11.37 17.65 -41.09
CA ALA A 262 -10.22 18.15 -41.84
C ALA A 262 -10.58 18.73 -43.22
N THR A 263 -11.77 18.43 -43.77
CA THR A 263 -12.21 19.02 -45.05
C THR A 263 -12.69 20.46 -44.91
N THR A 264 -13.13 20.83 -43.71
CA THR A 264 -13.66 22.17 -43.42
C THR A 264 -12.70 23.01 -42.58
N HIS A 265 -11.97 22.40 -41.64
CA HIS A 265 -11.14 23.09 -40.65
C HIS A 265 -9.84 22.31 -40.36
N MET A 266 -9.00 22.12 -41.39
CA MET A 266 -7.70 21.41 -41.25
C MET A 266 -6.85 21.96 -40.09
N ASN A 267 -6.82 23.28 -39.88
CA ASN A 267 -6.01 23.91 -38.85
C ASN A 267 -6.51 23.67 -37.41
N GLU A 268 -7.73 23.15 -37.24
CA GLU A 268 -8.23 22.73 -35.92
C GLU A 268 -7.98 21.25 -35.69
N VAL A 269 -7.98 20.44 -36.76
CA VAL A 269 -7.63 19.02 -36.72
C VAL A 269 -6.13 18.81 -36.48
N ALA A 270 -5.29 19.56 -37.19
CA ALA A 270 -3.83 19.47 -37.08
C ALA A 270 -3.22 20.87 -36.95
N LYS A 271 -2.50 21.09 -35.85
CA LYS A 271 -1.79 22.35 -35.56
C LYS A 271 -0.55 22.13 -34.72
N THR A 272 0.41 23.04 -34.81
CA THR A 272 1.64 22.94 -34.00
C THR A 272 1.38 23.16 -32.53
N ILE A 273 2.08 22.41 -31.68
CA ILE A 273 2.27 22.74 -30.27
C ILE A 273 3.06 24.05 -30.19
N THR A 274 2.44 25.08 -29.60
CA THR A 274 3.04 26.42 -29.54
C THR A 274 4.13 26.53 -28.47
N PRO A 275 5.12 27.43 -28.63
CA PRO A 275 6.09 27.71 -27.58
C PRO A 275 5.45 28.13 -26.25
N GLY A 276 4.33 28.83 -26.29
CA GLY A 276 3.55 29.19 -25.10
C GLY A 276 3.04 27.97 -24.34
N GLN A 277 2.49 26.97 -25.05
CA GLN A 277 2.05 25.71 -24.44
C GLN A 277 3.22 24.92 -23.87
N ILE A 278 4.36 24.87 -24.56
CA ILE A 278 5.58 24.21 -24.06
C ILE A 278 6.05 24.89 -22.77
N ASN A 279 6.09 26.23 -22.75
CA ASN A 279 6.47 26.99 -21.56
C ASN A 279 5.50 26.78 -20.40
N SER A 280 4.19 26.69 -20.66
CA SER A 280 3.19 26.35 -19.63
C SER A 280 3.38 24.94 -19.09
N VAL A 281 3.72 23.97 -19.96
CA VAL A 281 4.00 22.59 -19.53
C VAL A 281 5.27 22.54 -18.69
N MET A 282 6.34 23.22 -19.09
CA MET A 282 7.56 23.34 -18.29
C MET A 282 7.32 23.99 -16.93
N ALA A 283 6.59 25.10 -16.89
CA ALA A 283 6.33 25.84 -15.66
C ALA A 283 5.46 25.06 -14.66
N ASN A 284 4.46 24.32 -15.16
CA ASN A 284 3.49 23.65 -14.31
C ASN A 284 3.81 22.18 -14.02
N TYR A 285 4.62 21.52 -14.86
CA TYR A 285 4.90 20.08 -14.77
C TYR A 285 6.39 19.73 -14.81
N GLY A 286 7.29 20.73 -14.91
CA GLY A 286 8.74 20.50 -14.94
C GLY A 286 9.25 19.76 -16.18
N THR A 287 8.42 19.56 -17.20
CA THR A 287 8.75 18.79 -18.40
C THR A 287 8.88 19.72 -19.61
N ASN A 288 10.00 19.67 -20.30
CA ASN A 288 10.19 20.32 -21.60
C ASN A 288 9.91 19.32 -22.72
N LEU A 289 8.80 19.52 -23.44
CA LEU A 289 8.37 18.59 -24.49
C LEU A 289 9.33 18.54 -25.68
N VAL A 290 10.19 19.53 -25.88
CA VAL A 290 11.16 19.56 -27.00
C VAL A 290 12.60 19.27 -26.57
N ASP A 291 12.78 18.69 -25.38
CA ASP A 291 14.08 18.28 -24.85
C ASP A 291 14.09 16.78 -24.52
N ALA A 292 15.01 16.05 -25.16
CA ALA A 292 15.11 14.59 -25.00
C ALA A 292 15.45 14.20 -23.57
N GLY A 293 16.36 14.92 -22.92
CA GLY A 293 16.73 14.70 -21.53
C GLY A 293 15.55 14.86 -20.57
N SER A 294 14.72 15.88 -20.78
CA SER A 294 13.53 16.14 -19.97
C SER A 294 12.46 15.05 -20.12
N LEU A 295 12.22 14.58 -21.34
CA LEU A 295 11.31 13.46 -21.59
C LEU A 295 11.86 12.14 -21.02
N ASN A 296 13.17 11.89 -21.11
CA ASN A 296 13.80 10.71 -20.50
C ASN A 296 13.75 10.77 -18.97
N ALA A 297 13.90 11.95 -18.36
CA ALA A 297 13.72 12.17 -16.92
C ALA A 297 12.27 11.92 -16.48
N LEU A 298 11.28 12.25 -17.31
CA LEU A 298 9.88 11.90 -17.06
C LEU A 298 9.67 10.38 -17.02
N ILE A 299 10.23 9.63 -18.00
CA ILE A 299 10.16 8.17 -17.97
C ILE A 299 10.90 7.60 -16.75
N GLN A 300 12.05 8.17 -16.39
CA GLN A 300 12.79 7.73 -15.21
C GLN A 300 11.95 7.95 -13.94
N SER A 301 11.21 9.06 -13.84
CA SER A 301 10.29 9.31 -12.72
C SER A 301 9.16 8.27 -12.67
N VAL A 302 8.63 7.86 -13.83
CA VAL A 302 7.67 6.75 -13.94
C VAL A 302 8.28 5.45 -13.45
N LYS A 303 9.50 5.13 -13.86
CA LYS A 303 10.22 3.92 -13.44
C LYS A 303 10.43 3.89 -11.93
N ASP A 304 10.94 4.97 -11.36
CA ASP A 304 11.21 5.09 -9.92
C ASP A 304 9.93 4.98 -9.10
N PHE A 305 8.82 5.54 -9.60
CA PHE A 305 7.51 5.38 -8.97
C PHE A 305 7.05 3.91 -8.96
N ILE A 306 7.18 3.19 -10.08
CA ILE A 306 6.81 1.75 -10.12
C ILE A 306 7.67 0.94 -9.16
N LEU A 307 8.99 1.21 -9.11
CA LEU A 307 9.91 0.53 -8.18
C LEU A 307 9.55 0.80 -6.72
N GLY A 308 9.08 2.01 -6.39
CA GLY A 308 8.56 2.35 -5.07
C GLY A 308 7.16 1.81 -4.77
N ASN A 309 6.38 1.46 -5.81
CA ASN A 309 4.97 1.08 -5.71
C ASN A 309 4.64 -0.13 -6.59
N PRO A 310 5.23 -1.32 -6.33
CA PRO A 310 5.13 -2.48 -7.23
C PRO A 310 3.73 -3.06 -7.38
N THR A 311 2.78 -2.71 -6.50
CA THR A 311 1.37 -3.11 -6.64
C THR A 311 0.61 -2.28 -7.67
N LYS A 312 1.07 -1.05 -7.95
CA LYS A 312 0.42 -0.09 -8.88
C LYS A 312 0.88 -0.26 -10.33
N GLY A 313 2.05 -0.84 -10.56
CA GLY A 313 2.61 -0.93 -11.90
C GLY A 313 3.56 -2.09 -12.13
N PHE A 314 4.00 -2.23 -13.38
CA PHE A 314 4.86 -3.31 -13.85
C PHE A 314 5.92 -2.77 -14.81
N ILE A 315 7.16 -3.22 -14.66
CA ILE A 315 8.26 -2.92 -15.59
C ILE A 315 8.52 -4.17 -16.43
N ALA A 316 8.23 -4.08 -17.73
CA ALA A 316 8.45 -5.15 -18.69
C ALA A 316 9.80 -4.98 -19.42
N PRO A 317 10.53 -6.07 -19.68
CA PRO A 317 11.73 -6.00 -20.51
C PRO A 317 11.38 -5.66 -21.97
N GLY A 318 12.33 -5.10 -22.71
CA GLY A 318 12.18 -4.89 -24.16
C GLY A 318 11.94 -6.21 -24.91
N GLY A 319 11.08 -6.18 -25.92
CA GLY A 319 10.62 -7.37 -26.66
C GLY A 319 9.45 -8.11 -26.00
N SER A 320 8.89 -7.56 -24.91
CA SER A 320 7.69 -8.12 -24.27
C SER A 320 6.45 -8.02 -25.15
N THR A 321 5.46 -8.87 -24.86
CA THR A 321 4.17 -8.86 -25.55
C THR A 321 3.00 -8.75 -24.58
N SER A 322 1.82 -8.39 -25.07
CA SER A 322 0.60 -8.36 -24.24
C SER A 322 0.14 -9.73 -23.71
N GLN A 323 0.76 -10.84 -24.14
CA GLN A 323 0.51 -12.17 -23.54
C GLN A 323 1.24 -12.36 -22.20
N THR A 324 2.31 -11.59 -21.97
CA THR A 324 3.17 -11.70 -20.78
C THR A 324 3.10 -10.47 -19.88
N VAL A 325 2.36 -9.44 -20.29
CA VAL A 325 2.24 -8.16 -19.59
C VAL A 325 0.77 -7.86 -19.35
N ASP A 326 0.41 -7.69 -18.08
CA ASP A 326 -0.92 -7.23 -17.68
C ASP A 326 -1.05 -5.72 -17.95
N LEU A 327 -1.85 -5.37 -18.95
CA LEU A 327 -2.12 -3.98 -19.35
C LEU A 327 -3.29 -3.35 -18.57
N GLY A 328 -3.86 -4.05 -17.59
CA GLY A 328 -4.98 -3.57 -16.80
C GLY A 328 -6.33 -3.59 -17.52
N ASN A 329 -7.34 -3.10 -16.83
CA ASN A 329 -8.70 -2.91 -17.36
C ASN A 329 -9.39 -1.75 -16.62
N ASN A 330 -10.59 -1.35 -17.05
CA ASN A 330 -11.27 -0.19 -16.49
C ASN A 330 -11.57 -0.28 -14.97
N SER A 331 -11.61 -1.50 -14.40
CA SER A 331 -11.77 -1.72 -12.95
C SER A 331 -10.43 -1.85 -12.21
N ASN A 332 -9.34 -2.11 -12.92
CA ASN A 332 -8.00 -2.25 -12.36
C ASN A 332 -6.99 -1.63 -13.33
N LEU A 333 -6.83 -0.31 -13.25
CA LEU A 333 -5.91 0.45 -14.09
C LEU A 333 -4.46 0.12 -13.71
N ARG A 334 -3.60 -0.03 -14.71
CA ARG A 334 -2.19 -0.39 -14.50
C ARG A 334 -1.24 0.68 -15.05
N LEU A 335 -0.15 0.90 -14.33
CA LEU A 335 1.00 1.66 -14.81
C LEU A 335 2.03 0.68 -15.39
N VAL A 336 2.21 0.67 -16.71
CA VAL A 336 3.11 -0.26 -17.40
C VAL A 336 4.24 0.51 -18.05
N LEU A 337 5.48 0.19 -17.70
CA LEU A 337 6.68 0.68 -18.38
C LEU A 337 7.35 -0.47 -19.12
N VAL A 338 7.56 -0.33 -20.43
CA VAL A 338 8.32 -1.29 -21.25
C VAL A 338 9.67 -0.68 -21.60
N GLU A 339 10.75 -1.36 -21.19
CA GLU A 339 12.15 -0.90 -21.35
C GLU A 339 12.70 -1.06 -22.79
N GLY A 340 11.83 -1.24 -23.77
CA GLY A 340 12.19 -1.42 -25.17
C GLY A 340 10.95 -1.58 -26.04
N ASP A 341 11.07 -2.36 -27.11
CA ASP A 341 9.95 -2.60 -28.03
C ASP A 341 8.84 -3.41 -27.34
N PHE A 342 7.58 -3.12 -27.65
CA PHE A 342 6.41 -3.81 -27.11
C PHE A 342 5.46 -4.23 -28.24
N GLU A 343 4.95 -5.46 -28.18
CA GLU A 343 3.96 -5.95 -29.13
C GLU A 343 2.62 -6.27 -28.45
N ALA A 344 1.60 -5.45 -28.70
CA ALA A 344 0.22 -5.77 -28.38
C ALA A 344 -0.34 -6.74 -29.44
N LYS A 345 -0.50 -8.00 -29.04
CA LYS A 345 -1.04 -9.08 -29.88
C LYS A 345 -2.53 -8.86 -30.21
N PRO A 346 -3.05 -9.54 -31.25
CA PRO A 346 -4.48 -9.53 -31.56
C PRO A 346 -5.40 -9.73 -30.36
N ALA A 347 -6.53 -9.00 -30.37
CA ALA A 347 -7.58 -8.99 -29.35
C ALA A 347 -7.10 -8.55 -27.96
N THR A 348 -6.02 -7.78 -27.88
CA THR A 348 -5.55 -7.22 -26.60
C THR A 348 -6.41 -6.05 -26.16
N SER A 349 -6.77 -6.03 -24.87
CA SER A 349 -7.34 -4.88 -24.18
C SER A 349 -6.45 -4.42 -23.03
N GLY A 350 -6.41 -3.11 -22.76
CA GLY A 350 -5.70 -2.55 -21.61
C GLY A 350 -6.35 -1.27 -21.07
N ALA A 351 -6.00 -0.86 -19.85
CA ALA A 351 -6.37 0.45 -19.33
C ALA A 351 -5.38 0.96 -18.27
N GLY A 352 -5.11 2.26 -18.30
CA GLY A 352 -4.16 2.93 -17.41
C GLY A 352 -3.09 3.71 -18.18
N LEU A 353 -1.88 3.77 -17.64
CA LEU A 353 -0.75 4.50 -18.25
C LEU A 353 0.26 3.50 -18.83
N LEU A 354 0.39 3.48 -20.15
CA LEU A 354 1.35 2.64 -20.86
C LEU A 354 2.50 3.49 -21.38
N VAL A 355 3.72 3.19 -20.94
CA VAL A 355 4.96 3.84 -21.37
C VAL A 355 5.83 2.82 -22.10
N VAL A 356 6.25 3.12 -23.32
CA VAL A 356 7.07 2.24 -24.17
C VAL A 356 8.31 3.00 -24.62
N LYS A 357 9.49 2.52 -24.23
CA LYS A 357 10.78 3.13 -24.63
C LYS A 357 11.19 2.80 -26.06
N GLY A 358 10.71 1.69 -26.61
CA GLY A 358 10.98 1.28 -27.97
C GLY A 358 9.85 1.62 -28.93
N GLN A 359 9.62 0.72 -29.88
CA GLN A 359 8.45 0.74 -30.75
C GLN A 359 7.27 0.03 -30.09
N LEU A 360 6.10 0.68 -30.09
CA LEU A 360 4.81 0.04 -29.81
C LEU A 360 4.23 -0.51 -31.11
N THR A 361 4.18 -1.83 -31.26
CA THR A 361 3.47 -2.50 -32.35
C THR A 361 2.15 -3.02 -31.84
N TYR A 362 1.06 -2.70 -32.51
CA TYR A 362 -0.28 -3.16 -32.13
C TYR A 362 -1.09 -3.54 -33.35
N ASP A 363 -2.13 -4.35 -33.18
CA ASP A 363 -3.00 -4.74 -34.28
C ASP A 363 -4.30 -3.90 -34.33
N GLY A 364 -5.05 -3.99 -35.43
CA GLY A 364 -6.31 -3.26 -35.57
C GLY A 364 -7.43 -3.63 -34.59
N THR A 365 -7.31 -4.68 -33.79
CA THR A 365 -8.26 -5.05 -32.74
C THR A 365 -7.84 -4.63 -31.33
N PHE A 366 -6.70 -3.94 -31.19
CA PHE A 366 -6.23 -3.40 -29.92
C PHE A 366 -7.23 -2.40 -29.32
N ASN A 367 -7.61 -2.64 -28.07
CA ASN A 367 -8.44 -1.73 -27.30
C ASN A 367 -7.64 -1.18 -26.12
N TYR A 368 -7.68 0.13 -25.89
CA TYR A 368 -6.96 0.73 -24.77
C TYR A 368 -7.69 1.94 -24.22
N THR A 369 -7.84 2.02 -22.90
CA THR A 369 -8.45 3.16 -22.21
C THR A 369 -7.41 3.85 -21.32
N GLY A 370 -6.90 5.02 -21.74
CA GLY A 370 -5.95 5.79 -20.94
C GLY A 370 -4.88 6.51 -21.76
N LEU A 371 -3.77 6.84 -21.12
CA LEU A 371 -2.65 7.54 -21.74
C LEU A 371 -1.59 6.54 -22.22
N ILE A 372 -1.18 6.66 -23.49
CA ILE A 372 -0.09 5.91 -24.09
C ILE A 372 1.06 6.87 -24.37
N MET A 373 2.25 6.58 -23.85
CA MET A 373 3.48 7.33 -24.08
C MET A 373 4.50 6.43 -24.76
N VAL A 374 4.77 6.66 -26.04
CA VAL A 374 5.84 5.99 -26.77
C VAL A 374 7.00 6.98 -26.91
N ILE A 375 7.87 6.98 -25.91
CA ILE A 375 8.95 7.96 -25.74
C ILE A 375 10.27 7.20 -25.62
N GLY A 376 11.19 7.43 -26.55
CA GLY A 376 12.43 6.68 -26.69
C GLY A 376 12.76 6.50 -28.15
N LYS A 377 12.54 5.33 -28.76
CA LYS A 377 12.55 5.20 -30.24
C LYS A 377 11.40 5.99 -30.89
N GLY A 378 10.31 6.23 -30.16
CA GLY A 378 9.23 7.12 -30.61
C GLY A 378 8.45 6.60 -31.82
N ALA A 379 8.16 5.30 -31.87
CA ALA A 379 7.44 4.70 -32.99
C ALA A 379 6.23 3.91 -32.51
N MET A 380 5.03 4.32 -32.95
CA MET A 380 3.78 3.59 -32.71
C MET A 380 3.22 3.10 -34.04
N VAL A 381 3.16 1.79 -34.25
CA VAL A 381 2.87 1.17 -35.54
C VAL A 381 1.71 0.19 -35.42
N ARG A 382 0.64 0.46 -36.16
CA ARG A 382 -0.49 -0.44 -36.34
C ARG A 382 -0.18 -1.47 -37.41
N THR A 383 -0.58 -2.71 -37.17
CA THR A 383 -0.53 -3.82 -38.13
C THR A 383 -1.92 -4.39 -38.37
N GLY A 384 -2.21 -4.79 -39.61
CA GLY A 384 -3.50 -5.38 -39.96
C GLY A 384 -4.70 -4.42 -39.89
N GLY A 385 -5.89 -4.99 -40.08
CA GLY A 385 -7.17 -4.29 -39.93
C GLY A 385 -7.89 -4.70 -38.65
N GLY A 386 -9.01 -4.04 -38.35
CA GLY A 386 -9.85 -4.39 -37.20
C GLY A 386 -10.77 -3.26 -36.78
N ASN A 387 -11.37 -3.39 -35.60
CA ASN A 387 -12.36 -2.49 -35.02
C ASN A 387 -12.03 -2.06 -33.58
N GLY A 388 -10.77 -2.21 -33.16
CA GLY A 388 -10.29 -1.80 -31.84
C GLY A 388 -10.31 -0.27 -31.66
N THR A 389 -10.50 0.17 -30.42
CA THR A 389 -10.56 1.59 -30.05
C THR A 389 -9.51 1.94 -29.00
N VAL A 390 -8.71 2.97 -29.28
CA VAL A 390 -7.87 3.63 -28.27
C VAL A 390 -8.58 4.90 -27.81
N SER A 391 -9.01 4.91 -26.55
CA SER A 391 -9.76 5.98 -25.91
C SER A 391 -8.92 6.64 -24.82
N GLY A 392 -8.42 7.86 -25.08
CA GLY A 392 -7.56 8.59 -24.16
C GLY A 392 -6.62 9.53 -24.90
N ALA A 393 -5.32 9.49 -24.68
CA ALA A 393 -4.37 10.31 -25.43
C ALA A 393 -3.07 9.57 -25.70
N ILE A 394 -2.34 10.02 -26.73
CA ILE A 394 -1.11 9.37 -27.20
C ILE A 394 -0.01 10.41 -27.29
N TRP A 395 1.16 10.08 -26.77
CA TRP A 395 2.40 10.82 -26.95
C TRP A 395 3.38 9.96 -27.73
N VAL A 396 3.98 10.50 -28.78
CA VAL A 396 4.99 9.81 -29.58
C VAL A 396 6.19 10.72 -29.77
N ALA A 397 7.30 10.38 -29.12
CA ALA A 397 8.50 11.20 -29.11
C ALA A 397 9.74 10.33 -29.30
N ASN A 398 10.61 10.70 -30.23
CA ASN A 398 11.90 10.05 -30.39
C ASN A 398 12.96 10.85 -29.62
N THR A 399 13.53 10.22 -28.60
CA THR A 399 14.57 10.76 -27.72
C THR A 399 15.86 9.94 -27.78
N ALA A 400 15.90 8.88 -28.59
CA ALA A 400 16.94 7.85 -28.58
C ALA A 400 18.23 8.24 -29.32
N GLY A 401 18.34 9.48 -29.80
CA GLY A 401 19.56 9.98 -30.44
C GLY A 401 20.00 9.20 -31.69
N PRO A 402 21.25 9.43 -32.15
CA PRO A 402 21.81 8.76 -33.33
C PRO A 402 22.03 7.25 -33.18
N ASP A 403 22.30 6.77 -31.96
CA ASP A 403 22.54 5.34 -31.71
C ASP A 403 21.25 4.50 -31.59
N GLY A 404 20.10 5.16 -31.43
CA GLY A 404 18.78 4.52 -31.32
C GLY A 404 18.53 3.87 -29.95
N ILE A 405 19.31 4.23 -28.93
CA ILE A 405 19.21 3.69 -27.56
C ILE A 405 18.87 4.85 -26.59
N PRO A 406 17.63 4.95 -26.10
CA PRO A 406 17.25 6.04 -25.21
C PRO A 406 17.83 5.93 -23.80
N GLY A 407 18.19 7.06 -23.22
CA GLY A 407 18.65 7.19 -21.83
C GLY A 407 20.16 7.27 -21.70
N ASN A 408 20.84 7.77 -22.74
CA ASN A 408 22.29 7.92 -22.78
C ASN A 408 22.71 9.38 -23.08
N ALA A 409 24.01 9.68 -23.11
CA ALA A 409 24.52 11.04 -23.28
C ALA A 409 24.30 11.66 -24.68
N ASP A 410 23.98 10.86 -25.70
CA ASP A 410 23.73 11.31 -27.08
C ASP A 410 22.25 11.57 -27.40
N ASP A 411 21.37 11.42 -26.40
CA ASP A 411 19.92 11.60 -26.52
C ASP A 411 19.59 13.00 -27.08
N VAL A 412 18.94 13.03 -28.24
CA VAL A 412 18.42 14.23 -28.88
C VAL A 412 17.04 13.96 -29.47
N MET A 413 16.25 15.03 -29.65
CA MET A 413 14.95 14.91 -30.30
C MET A 413 15.12 14.48 -31.76
N GLY A 414 14.47 13.37 -32.13
CA GLY A 414 14.47 12.80 -33.46
C GLY A 414 13.09 12.70 -34.09
N MET A 415 13.03 12.00 -35.22
CA MET A 415 11.78 11.69 -35.93
C MET A 415 10.91 10.74 -35.11
N SER A 416 9.72 11.21 -34.73
CA SER A 416 8.64 10.39 -34.20
C SER A 416 7.78 9.81 -35.32
N ILE A 417 7.29 8.58 -35.15
CA ILE A 417 6.48 7.86 -36.15
C ILE A 417 5.17 7.43 -35.51
N LEU A 418 4.04 7.90 -36.04
CA LEU A 418 2.74 7.31 -35.78
C LEU A 418 2.16 6.75 -37.07
N ASN A 419 2.13 5.42 -37.17
CA ASN A 419 1.51 4.72 -38.27
C ASN A 419 0.21 4.05 -37.80
N THR A 420 -0.92 4.56 -38.28
CA THR A 420 -2.27 4.02 -38.03
C THR A 420 -2.86 3.38 -39.29
N SER A 421 -2.04 3.23 -40.34
CA SER A 421 -2.45 2.73 -41.64
C SER A 421 -2.82 1.24 -41.61
N GLY A 422 -4.10 0.99 -41.38
CA GLY A 422 -4.71 -0.33 -41.38
C GLY A 422 -6.15 -0.23 -41.88
N GLN A 423 -6.69 -1.35 -42.37
CA GLN A 423 -8.07 -1.42 -42.86
C GLN A 423 -9.07 -1.53 -41.68
N GLY A 424 -10.38 -1.43 -41.95
CA GLY A 424 -11.42 -1.56 -40.93
C GLY A 424 -11.77 -0.26 -40.20
N THR A 425 -12.38 -0.39 -39.02
CA THR A 425 -13.05 0.67 -38.26
C THR A 425 -12.33 1.01 -36.94
N SER A 426 -11.02 0.79 -36.87
CA SER A 426 -10.28 1.11 -35.64
C SER A 426 -10.25 2.62 -35.40
N ASN A 427 -10.48 3.01 -34.16
CA ASN A 427 -10.65 4.40 -33.78
C ASN A 427 -9.56 4.85 -32.81
N LEU A 428 -9.12 6.09 -32.96
CA LEU A 428 -8.39 6.82 -31.92
C LEU A 428 -9.28 7.97 -31.47
N GLN A 429 -9.45 8.14 -30.17
CA GLN A 429 -10.34 9.19 -29.68
C GLN A 429 -9.82 9.79 -28.38
N TYR A 430 -9.91 11.11 -28.30
CA TYR A 430 -9.64 11.82 -27.07
C TYR A 430 -10.70 11.50 -26.02
N CYS A 431 -10.25 11.18 -24.81
CA CYS A 431 -11.13 10.93 -23.68
C CYS A 431 -10.46 11.45 -22.40
N SER A 432 -10.98 12.57 -21.88
CA SER A 432 -10.38 13.26 -20.74
C SER A 432 -10.43 12.45 -19.45
N SER A 433 -11.55 11.75 -19.19
CA SER A 433 -11.67 10.91 -17.99
C SER A 433 -10.71 9.72 -18.02
N ALA A 434 -10.48 9.10 -19.18
CA ALA A 434 -9.49 8.03 -19.32
C ALA A 434 -8.06 8.54 -19.04
N VAL A 435 -7.71 9.72 -19.56
CA VAL A 435 -6.42 10.35 -19.28
C VAL A 435 -6.27 10.67 -17.80
N ASN A 436 -7.25 11.37 -17.20
CA ASN A 436 -7.20 11.74 -15.78
C ASN A 436 -7.13 10.52 -14.86
N ASN A 437 -7.92 9.48 -15.13
CA ASN A 437 -7.89 8.22 -14.38
C ASN A 437 -6.54 7.50 -14.53
N SER A 438 -5.94 7.51 -15.73
CA SER A 438 -4.60 6.94 -15.92
C SER A 438 -3.51 7.69 -15.14
N ILE A 439 -3.56 9.02 -15.10
CA ILE A 439 -2.62 9.83 -14.31
C ILE A 439 -2.85 9.61 -12.81
N ALA A 440 -4.10 9.44 -12.37
CA ALA A 440 -4.42 9.15 -10.97
C ALA A 440 -3.79 7.84 -10.45
N THR A 441 -3.44 6.88 -11.34
CA THR A 441 -2.67 5.68 -10.94
C THR A 441 -1.27 5.98 -10.40
N THR A 442 -0.75 7.18 -10.68
CA THR A 442 0.55 7.66 -10.18
C THR A 442 0.47 8.31 -8.80
N THR A 443 -0.68 8.20 -8.12
CA THR A 443 -0.80 8.56 -6.70
C THR A 443 -0.21 7.43 -5.85
N PRO A 444 0.81 7.72 -5.01
CA PRO A 444 1.33 6.71 -4.10
C PRO A 444 0.23 6.30 -3.12
N PRO A 445 0.15 5.02 -2.73
CA PRO A 445 -0.71 4.61 -1.63
C PRO A 445 -0.27 5.33 -0.35
N PRO A 446 -1.21 5.70 0.53
CA PRO A 446 -0.85 6.23 1.83
C PRO A 446 0.05 5.25 2.58
N THR A 447 1.20 5.72 3.07
CA THR A 447 2.13 4.90 3.86
C THR A 447 1.77 5.01 5.34
N TYR A 448 1.15 3.98 5.90
CA TYR A 448 0.74 4.02 7.30
C TYR A 448 1.94 3.76 8.23
N GLN A 449 2.26 4.77 9.06
CA GLN A 449 3.21 4.63 10.17
C GLN A 449 2.65 3.65 11.23
N PRO A 450 3.50 3.04 12.07
CA PRO A 450 3.04 2.21 13.18
C PRO A 450 2.03 2.96 14.07
N LEU A 451 0.97 2.27 14.52
CA LEU A 451 -0.02 2.87 15.41
C LEU A 451 0.66 3.35 16.70
N ALA A 452 0.44 4.62 17.04
CA ALA A 452 1.08 5.23 18.20
C ALA A 452 0.37 4.80 19.49
N VAL A 453 1.09 4.21 20.44
CA VAL A 453 0.56 3.92 21.77
C VAL A 453 0.39 5.23 22.53
N ARG A 454 -0.85 5.52 22.93
CA ARG A 454 -1.24 6.74 23.66
C ARG A 454 -1.38 6.51 25.15
N SER A 455 -1.71 5.28 25.56
CA SER A 455 -1.85 4.91 26.96
C SER A 455 -1.53 3.43 27.14
N PHE A 456 -1.08 3.07 28.35
CA PHE A 456 -0.86 1.70 28.77
C PHE A 456 -1.50 1.51 30.15
N LYS A 457 -2.33 0.48 30.29
CA LYS A 457 -3.05 0.16 31.53
C LYS A 457 -3.00 -1.34 31.79
N HIS A 458 -2.63 -1.69 33.01
CA HIS A 458 -2.77 -3.05 33.52
C HIS A 458 -4.06 -3.14 34.35
N VAL A 459 -4.92 -4.10 34.02
CA VAL A 459 -6.21 -4.32 34.69
C VAL A 459 -6.06 -5.56 35.59
N PHE A 460 -6.23 -5.34 36.90
CA PHE A 460 -6.05 -6.36 37.94
C PHE A 460 -7.13 -7.44 37.93
#